data_AF-F6DKL0-F1
#
_entry.id   AF-F6DKL0-F1
#
_cell.length_a   1.000
_cell.length_b   1.000
_cell.length_c   1.000
_cell.angle_alpha   90.00
_cell.angle_beta   90.00
_cell.angle_gamma   90.00
#
_symmetry.space_group_name_H-M   'P 1'
#
loop_
_entity.id
_entity.type
_entity.pdbx_description
1 polymer ?
#
loop_
_entity_poly.entity_id
_entity_poly.type
_entity_poly.pdbx_seq_one_letter_code
_entity_poly.pdbx_strand_id
1 'polypeptide(L)'
;MNKKLCYGLLISLLVASFLSPWASPHPDGLEKVAEELHFLVNAEGKEVLNSPIPDYIMPGIGDESVATGAAGIVGTLLTFGLIVGLRRLLVKKETHPAADAMGNREAHEGR
;
A
#
# COMPACT_ATOMS: atom_id res chain seq x y z
N MET A 1 2.95 -9.72 15.47
CA MET A 1 3.46 -8.93 14.33
C MET A 1 4.91 -8.61 14.62
N ASN A 2 5.84 -8.90 13.71
CA ASN A 2 7.27 -8.71 13.99
C ASN A 2 7.57 -7.21 14.13
N LYS A 3 8.35 -6.81 15.14
CA LYS A 3 8.69 -5.40 15.40
C LYS A 3 9.23 -4.68 14.16
N LYS A 4 10.03 -5.39 13.35
CA LYS A 4 10.58 -4.91 12.07
C LYS A 4 9.49 -4.46 11.06
N LEU A 5 8.37 -5.17 11.00
CA LEU A 5 7.28 -4.85 10.07
C LEU A 5 6.54 -3.57 10.50
N CYS A 6 6.35 -3.39 11.81
CA CYS A 6 5.77 -2.15 12.34
C CYS A 6 6.68 -0.95 12.08
N TYR A 7 8.00 -1.10 12.29
CA TYR A 7 8.95 -0.03 11.98
C TYR A 7 8.96 0.33 10.49
N GLY A 8 8.94 -0.67 9.60
CA GLY A 8 8.86 -0.44 8.16
C GLY A 8 7.59 0.33 7.75
N LEU A 9 6.43 -0.04 8.31
CA LEU A 9 5.17 0.66 8.05
C LEU A 9 5.22 2.11 8.56
N LEU A 10 5.76 2.32 9.75
CA LEU A 10 5.87 3.66 10.36
C LEU A 10 6.76 4.57 9.52
N ILE A 11 7.92 4.07 9.07
CA ILE A 11 8.81 4.81 8.17
C ILE A 11 8.09 5.14 6.85
N SER A 12 7.39 4.18 6.25
CA SER A 12 6.62 4.40 5.01
C SER A 12 5.57 5.49 5.17
N LEU A 13 4.83 5.49 6.29
CA LEU A 13 3.82 6.51 6.59
C LEU A 13 4.44 7.90 6.76
N LEU A 14 5.59 8.00 7.44
CA LEU A 14 6.29 9.27 7.59
C LEU A 14 6.75 9.82 6.25
N VAL A 15 7.33 8.98 5.39
CA VAL A 15 7.76 9.40 4.05
C VAL A 15 6.55 9.82 3.20
N ALA A 16 5.49 9.01 3.16
CA ALA A 16 4.29 9.30 2.39
C ALA A 16 3.58 10.59 2.84
N SER A 17 3.54 10.86 4.15
CA SER A 17 2.84 12.03 4.68
C SER A 17 3.66 13.33 4.63
N PHE A 18 4.98 13.26 4.85
CA PHE A 18 5.80 14.46 5.05
C PHE A 18 6.74 14.77 3.90
N LEU A 19 7.22 13.77 3.16
CA LEU A 19 8.13 13.99 2.03
C LEU A 19 7.37 14.13 0.70
N SER A 20 6.23 13.45 0.56
CA SER A 20 5.44 13.49 -0.68
C SER A 20 4.97 14.90 -1.08
N PRO A 21 4.53 15.79 -0.17
CA PRO A 21 4.11 17.14 -0.55
C PRO A 21 5.25 18.04 -1.05
N TRP A 22 6.50 17.66 -0.79
CA TRP A 22 7.70 18.35 -1.28
C TRP A 22 8.36 17.65 -2.46
N ALA A 23 7.64 16.74 -3.13
CA ALA A 23 8.08 16.19 -4.39
C ALA A 23 8.25 17.30 -5.44
N SER A 24 9.20 17.10 -6.36
CA SER A 24 9.50 18.09 -7.40
C SER A 24 8.27 18.30 -8.30
N PRO A 25 7.90 19.56 -8.60
CA PRO A 25 6.81 19.89 -9.53
C PRO A 25 7.25 19.81 -11.00
N HIS A 26 8.51 19.43 -11.27
CA HIS A 26 9.00 19.33 -12.64
C HIS A 26 8.45 18.08 -13.31
N PRO A 27 8.09 18.15 -14.60
CA PRO A 27 7.59 17.00 -15.35
C PRO A 27 8.65 15.90 -15.34
N ASP A 28 8.17 14.68 -15.16
CA ASP A 28 9.04 13.51 -15.17
C ASP A 28 9.53 13.21 -16.60
N GLY A 29 10.41 12.20 -16.75
CA GLY A 29 10.95 11.85 -18.06
C GLY A 29 9.90 11.39 -19.07
N LEU A 30 8.77 10.85 -18.61
CA LEU A 30 7.68 10.41 -19.50
C LEU A 30 6.86 11.61 -19.97
N GLU A 31 6.51 12.50 -19.05
CA GLU A 31 5.82 13.75 -19.35
C GLU A 31 6.66 14.66 -20.23
N LYS A 32 7.97 14.78 -19.98
CA LYS A 32 8.85 15.58 -20.84
C LYS A 32 8.92 15.07 -22.28
N VAL A 33 9.06 13.76 -22.48
CA VAL A 33 9.03 13.17 -23.82
C VAL A 33 7.65 13.32 -24.46
N ALA A 34 6.57 13.17 -23.68
CA ALA A 34 5.21 13.38 -24.18
C ALA A 34 4.95 14.84 -24.58
N GLU A 35 5.51 15.80 -23.84
CA GLU A 35 5.46 17.24 -24.15
C GLU A 35 6.21 17.52 -25.45
N GLU A 36 7.45 17.04 -25.59
CA GLU A 36 8.29 17.23 -26.78
C GLU A 36 7.68 16.61 -28.04
N LEU A 37 7.01 15.47 -27.92
CA LEU A 37 6.37 14.78 -29.04
C LEU A 37 4.90 15.20 -29.25
N HIS A 38 4.40 16.20 -28.52
CA HIS A 38 3.00 16.65 -28.54
C HIS A 38 1.96 15.53 -28.29
N PHE A 39 2.34 14.48 -27.57
CA PHE A 39 1.46 13.38 -27.20
C PHE A 39 0.56 13.69 -25.99
N LEU A 40 0.89 14.70 -25.18
CA LEU A 40 0.09 15.09 -24.00
C LEU A 40 -1.38 15.36 -24.34
N VAL A 41 -1.67 15.94 -25.51
CA VAL A 41 -3.06 16.20 -25.95
C VAL A 41 -3.89 14.92 -26.09
N ASN A 42 -3.25 13.79 -26.41
CA ASN A 42 -3.92 12.50 -26.47
C ASN A 42 -4.10 11.87 -25.08
N ALA A 43 -3.29 12.28 -24.09
CA ALA A 43 -3.41 11.85 -22.70
C ALA A 43 -4.49 12.63 -21.93
N GLU A 44 -4.73 13.90 -22.28
CA GLU A 44 -5.85 14.72 -21.74
C GLU A 44 -7.23 14.29 -22.28
N GLY A 45 -7.28 13.39 -23.26
CA GLY A 45 -8.53 12.84 -23.78
C GLY A 45 -9.26 12.03 -22.71
N LYS A 46 -10.53 12.40 -22.43
CA LYS A 46 -11.53 11.71 -21.58
C LYS A 46 -10.98 10.45 -20.90
N GLU A 47 -10.62 10.57 -19.62
CA GLU A 47 -10.21 9.41 -18.82
C GLU A 47 -11.22 8.27 -19.00
N VAL A 48 -10.73 7.12 -19.48
CA VAL A 48 -11.57 5.93 -19.71
C VAL A 48 -12.09 5.40 -18.36
N LEU A 49 -11.38 5.69 -17.28
CA LEU A 49 -11.73 5.33 -15.91
C LEU A 49 -11.55 6.58 -15.03
N ASN A 50 -12.64 7.05 -14.43
CA ASN A 50 -12.56 8.13 -13.45
C ASN A 50 -11.73 7.66 -12.24
N SER A 51 -10.58 8.30 -12.02
CA SER A 51 -9.78 8.05 -10.82
C SER A 51 -10.50 8.60 -9.57
N PRO A 52 -10.54 7.84 -8.46
CA PRO A 52 -11.11 8.32 -7.21
C PRO A 52 -10.27 9.43 -6.53
N ILE A 53 -8.98 9.54 -6.86
CA ILE A 53 -8.06 10.56 -6.35
C ILE A 53 -7.17 11.02 -7.51
N PRO A 54 -7.69 11.82 -8.46
CA PRO A 54 -6.90 12.34 -9.57
C PRO A 54 -5.78 13.24 -9.02
N ASP A 55 -4.59 13.12 -9.62
CA ASP A 55 -3.40 13.90 -9.26
C ASP A 55 -3.06 13.90 -7.76
N TYR A 56 -3.44 12.85 -7.04
CA TYR A 56 -3.28 12.73 -5.58
C TYR A 56 -4.02 13.81 -4.77
N ILE A 57 -4.98 14.51 -5.39
CA ILE A 57 -5.84 15.49 -4.74
C ILE A 57 -7.01 14.79 -4.06
N MET A 58 -6.89 14.63 -2.74
CA MET A 58 -7.98 14.11 -1.92
C MET A 58 -9.19 15.06 -1.96
N PRO A 59 -10.38 14.60 -2.43
CA PRO A 59 -11.57 15.43 -2.48
C PRO A 59 -11.96 15.94 -1.08
N GLY A 60 -12.28 17.24 -1.00
CA GLY A 60 -12.69 17.90 0.25
C GLY A 60 -11.55 18.53 1.05
N ILE A 61 -10.30 18.43 0.60
CA ILE A 61 -9.15 19.13 1.19
C ILE A 61 -8.72 20.26 0.24
N GLY A 62 -8.72 21.50 0.74
CA GLY A 62 -8.36 22.67 -0.07
C GLY A 62 -6.87 22.95 -0.17
N ASP A 63 -6.06 22.34 0.69
CA ASP A 63 -4.60 22.45 0.66
C ASP A 63 -4.01 21.24 -0.07
N GLU A 64 -3.36 21.49 -1.21
CA GLU A 64 -2.79 20.47 -2.09
C GLU A 64 -1.70 19.63 -1.41
N SER A 65 -0.90 20.24 -0.53
CA SER A 65 0.15 19.54 0.21
C SER A 65 -0.46 18.56 1.21
N VAL A 66 -1.49 19.01 1.93
CA VAL A 66 -2.24 18.16 2.87
C VAL A 66 -3.02 17.07 2.13
N ALA A 67 -3.62 17.40 0.98
CA ALA A 67 -4.35 16.46 0.14
C ALA A 67 -3.43 15.32 -0.37
N THR A 68 -2.25 15.69 -0.87
CA THR A 68 -1.22 14.74 -1.34
C THR A 68 -0.74 13.83 -0.21
N GLY A 69 -0.44 14.40 0.96
CA GLY A 69 -0.03 13.62 2.14
C GLY A 69 -1.12 12.65 2.60
N ALA A 70 -2.39 13.09 2.60
CA ALA A 70 -3.54 12.25 2.94
C ALA A 70 -3.71 11.10 1.94
N ALA A 71 -3.61 11.37 0.63
CA ALA A 71 -3.65 10.35 -0.42
C ALA A 71 -2.54 9.30 -0.23
N GLY A 72 -1.31 9.75 0.10
CA GLY A 72 -0.18 8.87 0.39
C GLY A 72 -0.40 7.96 1.60
N ILE A 73 -0.97 8.49 2.69
CA ILE A 73 -1.32 7.70 3.88
C ILE A 73 -2.35 6.63 3.52
N VAL A 74 -3.43 7.02 2.85
CA VAL A 74 -4.52 6.11 2.48
C VAL A 74 -4.01 5.00 1.56
N GLY A 75 -3.24 5.34 0.51
CA GLY A 75 -2.66 4.38 -0.42
C GLY A 75 -1.70 3.39 0.26
N THR A 76 -0.86 3.88 1.18
CA THR A 76 0.07 3.05 1.96
C THR A 76 -0.68 2.05 2.83
N LEU A 77 -1.70 2.50 3.58
CA LEU A 77 -2.50 1.65 4.45
C LEU A 77 -3.29 0.61 3.65
N LEU A 78 -3.88 0.99 2.51
CA LEU A 78 -4.60 0.09 1.62
C LEU A 78 -3.68 -1.02 1.08
N THR A 79 -2.50 -0.65 0.59
CA THR A 79 -1.53 -1.60 0.04
C THR A 79 -1.03 -2.56 1.12
N PHE A 80 -0.65 -2.03 2.29
CA PHE A 80 -0.20 -2.84 3.41
C PHE A 80 -1.30 -3.81 3.88
N GLY A 81 -2.53 -3.31 4.01
CA GLY A 81 -3.70 -4.10 4.37
C GLY A 81 -3.97 -5.23 3.38
N LEU A 82 -3.92 -4.93 2.07
CA LEU A 82 -4.09 -5.92 1.00
C LEU A 82 -3.03 -7.01 1.07
N ILE A 83 -1.75 -6.66 1.19
CA ILE A 83 -0.67 -7.66 1.24
C ILE A 83 -0.75 -8.53 2.50
N VAL A 84 -1.03 -7.94 3.66
CA VAL A 84 -1.20 -8.70 4.91
C VAL A 84 -2.44 -9.59 4.84
N GLY A 85 -3.54 -9.10 4.26
CA GLY A 85 -4.77 -9.85 4.03
C GLY A 85 -4.53 -11.03 3.09
N LEU A 86 -3.90 -10.79 1.94
CA LEU A 86 -3.57 -11.81 0.95
C LEU A 86 -2.65 -12.87 1.57
N ARG A 87 -1.61 -12.46 2.31
CA ARG A 87 -0.76 -13.41 3.04
C ARG A 87 -1.57 -14.30 3.98
N ARG A 88 -2.52 -13.75 4.74
CA ARG A 88 -3.34 -14.55 5.66
C ARG A 88 -4.25 -15.53 4.93
N LEU A 89 -4.72 -15.19 3.73
CA LEU A 89 -5.57 -16.06 2.92
C LEU A 89 -4.77 -17.17 2.21
N LEU A 90 -3.55 -16.86 1.73
CA LEU A 90 -2.74 -17.79 0.95
C LEU A 90 -1.84 -18.68 1.81
N VAL A 91 -1.42 -18.24 3.01
CA VAL A 91 -0.57 -19.05 3.88
C VAL A 91 -1.43 -20.06 4.63
N LYS A 92 -1.40 -21.30 4.15
CA LYS A 92 -1.97 -22.45 4.86
C LYS A 92 -1.23 -22.64 6.18
N LYS A 93 -1.98 -22.74 7.28
CA LYS A 93 -1.42 -23.08 8.59
C LYS A 93 -0.93 -24.52 8.51
N GLU A 94 0.38 -24.74 8.49
CA GLU A 94 0.98 -26.05 8.73
C GLU A 94 0.61 -26.45 10.17
N THR A 95 -0.43 -27.26 10.33
CA THR A 95 -0.69 -27.96 11.59
C THR A 95 0.45 -28.94 11.77
N HIS A 96 1.40 -28.64 12.66
CA HIS A 96 2.48 -29.54 13.04
C HIS A 96 1.87 -30.83 13.63
N PRO A 97 1.85 -31.96 12.91
CA PRO A 97 1.12 -33.17 13.36
C PRO A 97 1.81 -33.87 14.54
N ALA A 98 3.06 -33.51 14.83
CA ALA A 98 3.88 -34.17 15.85
C ALA A 98 3.54 -33.76 17.29
N ALA A 99 2.99 -32.55 17.51
CA ALA A 99 2.61 -32.09 18.85
C ALA A 99 1.28 -32.71 19.32
N ASP A 100 0.32 -32.88 18.41
CA ASP A 100 -0.99 -33.48 18.73
C ASP A 100 -0.89 -34.99 18.99
N ALA A 101 0.05 -35.68 18.34
CA ALA A 101 0.28 -37.11 18.55
C ALA A 101 0.88 -37.43 19.93
N MET A 102 1.62 -36.50 20.53
CA MET A 102 2.21 -36.69 21.87
C MET A 102 1.16 -36.46 22.97
N GLY A 103 0.31 -35.44 22.84
CA GLY A 103 -0.78 -35.18 23.79
C GLY A 103 -1.83 -36.29 23.88
N ASN A 104 -2.10 -36.99 22.77
CA ASN A 104 -3.06 -38.11 22.77
C ASN A 104 -2.47 -39.41 23.33
N ARG A 105 -1.14 -39.58 23.33
CA ARG A 105 -0.49 -40.78 23.91
C ARG A 105 -0.47 -40.71 25.44
N GLU A 106 -0.17 -39.54 26.01
CA GLU A 106 -0.19 -39.33 27.46
C GLU A 106 -1.60 -39.49 28.06
N ALA A 107 -2.66 -39.16 27.32
CA ALA A 107 -4.04 -39.33 27.76
C ALA A 107 -4.52 -40.80 27.78
N HIS A 108 -3.87 -41.69 27.04
CA HIS A 108 -4.25 -43.11 26.95
C HIS A 108 -3.44 -44.03 27.87
N GLU A 109 -2.26 -43.61 28.32
CA GLU A 109 -1.37 -44.42 29.18
C GLU A 109 -1.67 -44.25 30.69
N GLY A 110 -2.53 -43.29 31.06
CA GLY A 110 -2.91 -43.00 32.44
C GLY A 110 -4.25 -43.59 32.92
N ARG A 111 -4.78 -44.64 32.28
CA ARG A 111 -6.03 -45.31 32.69
C ARG A 111 -5.83 -46.78 33.04
#